data_AF-A0A960XX72-F1
#
_entry.id   AF-A0A960XX72-F1
#
_cell.length_a   1.000
_cell.length_b   1.000
_cell.length_c   1.000
_cell.angle_alpha   90.00
_cell.angle_beta   90.00
_cell.angle_gamma   90.00
#
_symmetry.space_group_name_H-M   'P 1'
#
loop_
_entity.id
_entity.type
_entity.pdbx_description
1 polymer ?
#
loop_
_entity_poly.entity_id
_entity_poly.type
_entity_poly.pdbx_seq_one_letter_code
_entity_poly.pdbx_strand_id
1 'polypeptide(L)'
;MVPGYLTDVEGYDESIDEIWYMKRFRIEGDLKHSLSLRLGRIDDRDRVYLNGVLIGTSGQWDSAVASAYDRIRIYEIPAGLLRKDGNNTILVHVQGYFPGINGMVRGRTEIGPSSEMARTLRDEDYGELIFLTGYFTAGSYFLFLFLRRRQNRENLLFALFIYGFVLRQLIRTELRFETDISFLTFKRLEFILTYLLFVAFLYFVRTYFDYRKSLATTIGDALSAAVSGIMVILSVHVLFSDDMRTWWTLQKYLGQPLWLVMLLQVIILQVRAARQGNRDALYMLGGMIFVMIGFFADLAVSNGYLNIPPLFSYFFAAFIFSLAL
;
A
#
# COMPACT_ATOMS: atom_id res chain seq x y z
N MET A 1 -19.48 -13.27 5.17
CA MET A 1 -18.63 -12.94 6.35
C MET A 1 -18.11 -11.52 6.13
N VAL A 2 -18.00 -10.67 7.16
CA VAL A 2 -17.46 -9.30 7.03
C VAL A 2 -16.36 -9.11 8.07
N PRO A 3 -15.14 -8.71 7.70
CA PRO A 3 -14.68 -8.46 6.32
C PRO A 3 -14.62 -9.75 5.47
N GLY A 4 -14.64 -9.60 4.14
CA GLY A 4 -14.56 -10.71 3.19
C GLY A 4 -14.75 -10.28 1.73
N TYR A 5 -14.30 -11.13 0.80
CA TYR A 5 -14.45 -10.91 -0.64
C TYR A 5 -15.80 -11.44 -1.14
N LEU A 6 -16.28 -10.92 -2.28
CA LEU A 6 -17.50 -11.48 -2.89
C LEU A 6 -17.29 -12.89 -3.44
N THR A 7 -16.06 -13.24 -3.81
CA THR A 7 -15.70 -14.62 -4.23
C THR A 7 -15.97 -15.67 -3.17
N ASP A 8 -16.03 -15.26 -1.90
CA ASP A 8 -16.31 -16.14 -0.77
C ASP A 8 -17.82 -16.36 -0.58
N VAL A 9 -18.66 -15.66 -1.34
CA VAL A 9 -20.13 -15.78 -1.31
C VAL A 9 -20.55 -16.87 -2.29
N GLU A 10 -21.35 -17.82 -1.80
CA GLU A 10 -21.89 -18.88 -2.63
C GLU A 10 -22.75 -18.33 -3.78
N GLY A 11 -22.52 -18.80 -5.00
CA GLY A 11 -23.19 -18.31 -6.20
C GLY A 11 -22.61 -17.01 -6.77
N TYR A 12 -21.46 -16.54 -6.27
CA TYR A 12 -20.74 -15.44 -6.89
C TYR A 12 -20.34 -15.76 -8.33
N ASP A 13 -20.56 -14.78 -9.21
CA ASP A 13 -20.12 -14.75 -10.60
C ASP A 13 -19.37 -13.44 -10.85
N GLU A 14 -18.34 -13.47 -11.71
CA GLU A 14 -17.52 -12.28 -11.98
C GLU A 14 -18.31 -11.13 -12.63
N SER A 15 -19.49 -11.41 -13.21
CA SER A 15 -20.41 -10.38 -13.70
C SER A 15 -21.10 -9.58 -12.59
N ILE A 16 -21.04 -10.04 -11.33
CA ILE A 16 -21.61 -9.33 -10.18
C ILE A 16 -20.63 -8.26 -9.70
N ASP A 17 -20.96 -7.01 -10.00
CA ASP A 17 -20.27 -5.83 -9.50
C ASP A 17 -21.03 -5.14 -8.36
N GLU A 18 -22.33 -5.36 -8.21
CA GLU A 18 -23.13 -4.78 -7.13
C GLU A 18 -23.62 -5.79 -6.09
N ILE A 19 -23.56 -5.41 -4.81
CA ILE A 19 -24.06 -6.23 -3.71
C ILE A 19 -24.68 -5.38 -2.59
N TRP A 20 -25.66 -5.95 -1.91
CA TRP A 20 -26.24 -5.39 -0.70
C TRP A 20 -25.86 -6.22 0.53
N TYR A 21 -25.25 -5.58 1.51
CA TYR A 21 -25.08 -6.13 2.84
C TYR A 21 -26.17 -5.60 3.75
N MET A 22 -26.81 -6.49 4.52
CA MET A 22 -27.81 -6.11 5.52
C MET A 22 -27.44 -6.69 6.87
N LYS A 23 -27.57 -5.87 7.91
CA LYS A 23 -27.47 -6.33 9.29
C LYS A 23 -28.55 -5.69 10.16
N ARG A 24 -29.26 -6.51 10.93
CA ARG A 24 -30.09 -6.04 12.04
C ARG A 24 -29.30 -6.12 13.33
N PHE A 25 -29.41 -5.09 14.16
CA PHE A 25 -28.68 -5.03 15.42
C PHE A 25 -29.44 -4.26 16.48
N ARG A 26 -29.13 -4.61 17.73
CA ARG A 26 -29.51 -3.86 18.93
C ARG A 26 -28.32 -3.03 19.34
N ILE A 27 -28.57 -1.80 19.81
CA ILE A 27 -27.54 -0.96 20.39
C ILE A 27 -27.73 -0.96 21.90
N GLU A 28 -26.65 -1.28 22.61
CA GLU A 28 -26.59 -1.28 24.07
C GLU A 28 -25.62 -0.17 24.48
N GLY A 29 -25.97 0.61 25.53
CA GLY A 29 -25.12 1.68 26.06
C GLY A 29 -25.68 3.09 25.91
N ASP A 30 -24.88 4.08 26.32
CA ASP A 30 -25.26 5.49 26.33
C ASP A 30 -25.12 6.13 24.93
N LEU A 31 -26.24 6.61 24.38
CA LEU A 31 -26.30 7.30 23.08
C LEU A 31 -26.10 8.82 23.20
N LYS A 32 -25.63 9.33 24.35
CA LYS A 32 -25.35 10.76 24.54
C LYS A 32 -24.15 11.27 23.76
N HIS A 33 -23.23 10.38 23.38
CA HIS A 33 -22.08 10.75 22.57
C HIS A 33 -22.45 10.77 21.08
N SER A 34 -21.78 11.63 20.29
CA SER A 34 -21.82 11.50 18.83
C SER A 34 -21.24 10.14 18.46
N LEU A 35 -21.99 9.38 17.65
CA LEU A 35 -21.61 8.05 17.20
C LEU A 35 -21.29 8.07 15.72
N SER A 36 -20.33 7.25 15.32
CA SER A 36 -20.03 6.99 13.92
C SER A 36 -20.05 5.49 13.66
N LEU A 37 -20.33 5.15 12.41
CA LEU A 37 -20.14 3.83 11.86
C LEU A 37 -18.79 3.80 11.14
N ARG A 38 -17.88 2.95 11.61
CA ARG A 38 -16.68 2.60 10.88
C ARG A 38 -16.96 1.37 10.04
N LEU A 39 -16.82 1.53 8.72
CA LEU A 39 -16.63 0.45 7.78
C LEU A 39 -15.14 0.47 7.38
N GLY A 40 -14.53 -0.69 7.17
CA GLY A 40 -13.13 -0.72 6.77
C GLY A 40 -12.93 -0.30 5.31
N ARG A 41 -12.08 -1.03 4.58
CA ARG A 41 -11.85 -0.81 3.15
C ARG A 41 -12.87 -1.61 2.35
N ILE A 42 -13.63 -0.90 1.52
CA ILE A 42 -14.62 -1.41 0.58
C ILE A 42 -14.09 -1.16 -0.83
N ASP A 43 -14.14 -2.16 -1.70
CA ASP A 43 -13.88 -2.00 -3.13
C ASP A 43 -15.22 -1.96 -3.88
N ASP A 44 -15.56 -0.88 -4.60
CA ASP A 44 -14.88 0.43 -4.73
C ASP A 44 -15.63 1.51 -3.98
N ARG A 45 -16.94 1.54 -4.15
CA ARG A 45 -17.81 2.62 -3.70
C ARG A 45 -19.01 2.06 -2.96
N ASP A 46 -19.57 2.89 -2.09
CA ASP A 46 -20.66 2.45 -1.22
C ASP A 46 -21.68 3.56 -0.95
N ARG A 47 -22.92 3.12 -0.68
CA ARG A 47 -24.00 3.92 -0.09
C ARG A 47 -24.49 3.21 1.16
N VAL A 48 -24.50 3.91 2.28
CA VAL A 48 -24.86 3.34 3.59
C VAL A 48 -26.16 3.95 4.09
N TYR A 49 -27.11 3.08 4.41
CA TYR A 49 -28.40 3.46 4.97
C TYR A 49 -28.55 2.89 6.37
N LEU A 50 -28.98 3.72 7.31
CA LEU A 50 -29.40 3.31 8.64
C LEU A 50 -30.89 3.60 8.79
N ASN A 51 -31.68 2.56 9.10
CA ASN A 51 -33.13 2.65 9.28
C ASN A 51 -33.86 3.30 8.09
N GLY A 52 -33.33 3.12 6.88
CA GLY A 52 -33.87 3.69 5.64
C GLY A 52 -33.35 5.09 5.29
N VAL A 53 -32.54 5.72 6.15
CA VAL A 53 -31.94 7.03 5.90
C VAL A 53 -30.49 6.86 5.44
N LEU A 54 -30.12 7.50 4.32
CA LEU A 54 -28.75 7.55 3.84
C LEU A 54 -27.87 8.33 4.83
N ILE A 55 -26.83 7.69 5.37
CA ILE A 55 -25.90 8.29 6.34
C ILE A 55 -24.50 8.52 5.77
N GLY A 56 -24.19 7.96 4.61
CA GLY A 56 -22.85 8.07 4.05
C GLY A 56 -22.74 7.51 2.64
N THR A 57 -21.78 8.06 1.89
CA THR A 57 -21.42 7.61 0.55
C THR A 57 -19.93 7.74 0.33
N SER A 58 -19.33 6.83 -0.43
CA SER A 58 -17.97 6.99 -0.96
C SER A 58 -17.94 6.79 -2.46
N GLY A 59 -16.91 7.36 -3.10
CA GLY A 59 -16.73 7.29 -4.54
C GLY A 59 -17.79 8.04 -5.35
N GLN A 60 -17.68 7.97 -6.66
CA GLN A 60 -18.69 8.49 -7.59
C GLN A 60 -19.44 7.31 -8.21
N TRP A 61 -20.75 7.20 -7.92
CA TRP A 61 -21.54 6.01 -8.27
C TRP A 61 -21.52 5.64 -9.75
N ASP A 62 -21.62 6.65 -10.63
CA ASP A 62 -21.72 6.43 -12.08
C ASP A 62 -20.37 6.56 -12.80
N SER A 63 -19.25 6.61 -12.06
CA SER A 63 -17.92 6.76 -12.65
C SER A 63 -17.40 5.45 -13.23
N ALA A 64 -16.89 5.50 -14.46
CA ALA A 64 -16.19 4.38 -15.08
C ALA A 64 -14.80 4.11 -14.49
N VAL A 65 -14.30 4.96 -13.59
CA VAL A 65 -12.98 4.86 -12.96
C VAL A 65 -13.14 4.59 -11.47
N ALA A 66 -12.25 3.77 -10.92
CA ALA A 66 -12.20 3.51 -9.48
C ALA A 66 -11.96 4.82 -8.70
N SER A 67 -12.47 4.92 -7.48
CA SER A 67 -12.53 6.20 -6.76
C SER A 67 -12.27 6.12 -5.27
N ALA A 68 -12.45 4.97 -4.64
CA ALA A 68 -12.35 4.86 -3.18
C ALA A 68 -11.94 3.47 -2.66
N TYR A 69 -11.57 2.50 -3.50
CA TYR A 69 -11.37 1.10 -3.11
C TYR A 69 -10.41 0.85 -1.93
N ASP A 70 -9.54 1.80 -1.60
CA ASP A 70 -8.59 1.69 -0.50
C ASP A 70 -8.71 2.80 0.56
N ARG A 71 -9.86 3.47 0.65
CA ARG A 71 -10.20 4.43 1.71
C ARG A 71 -10.72 3.72 2.97
N ILE A 72 -10.52 4.24 4.17
CA ILE A 72 -11.27 3.76 5.35
C ILE A 72 -12.58 4.56 5.48
N ARG A 73 -13.70 3.88 5.72
CA ARG A 73 -15.05 4.49 5.69
C ARG A 73 -15.50 4.80 7.10
N ILE A 74 -15.72 6.07 7.39
CA ILE A 74 -16.29 6.50 8.67
C ILE A 74 -17.42 7.46 8.37
N TYR A 75 -18.63 7.08 8.77
CA TYR A 75 -19.84 7.87 8.57
C TYR A 75 -20.42 8.26 9.92
N GLU A 76 -20.62 9.55 10.13
CA GLU A 76 -21.31 10.03 11.33
C GLU A 76 -22.77 9.56 11.31
N ILE A 77 -23.26 9.13 12.47
CA ILE A 77 -24.64 8.71 12.63
C ILE A 77 -25.44 9.93 13.12
N PRO A 78 -26.43 10.41 12.34
CA PRO A 78 -27.29 11.51 12.77
C PRO A 78 -27.96 11.23 14.12
N ALA A 79 -27.99 12.25 14.99
CA ALA A 79 -28.63 12.17 16.28
C ALA A 79 -30.12 11.76 16.13
N GLY A 80 -30.57 10.82 16.97
CA GLY A 80 -31.95 10.32 16.97
C GLY A 80 -32.28 9.29 15.88
N LEU A 81 -31.37 8.99 14.95
CA LEU A 81 -31.61 7.96 13.92
C LEU A 81 -31.55 6.53 14.48
N LEU A 82 -30.76 6.33 15.54
CA LEU A 82 -30.68 5.07 16.25
C LEU A 82 -31.91 4.85 17.15
N ARG A 83 -32.59 3.73 16.93
CA ARG A 83 -33.77 3.33 17.69
C ARG A 83 -33.34 2.57 18.95
N LYS A 84 -33.78 3.05 20.11
CA LYS A 84 -33.47 2.46 21.42
C LYS A 84 -34.25 1.17 21.70
N ASP A 85 -35.33 0.92 20.95
CA ASP A 85 -36.15 -0.29 21.03
C ASP A 85 -35.45 -1.56 20.49
N GLY A 86 -34.26 -1.39 19.88
CA GLY A 86 -33.43 -2.48 19.42
C GLY A 86 -33.67 -2.92 17.97
N ASN A 87 -34.54 -2.25 17.21
CA ASN A 87 -34.83 -2.62 15.82
C ASN A 87 -34.09 -1.72 14.82
N ASN A 88 -32.76 -1.69 14.90
CA ASN A 88 -31.94 -0.99 13.92
C ASN A 88 -31.56 -1.90 12.75
N THR A 89 -31.62 -1.36 11.54
CA THR A 89 -31.19 -2.04 10.32
C THR A 89 -30.19 -1.16 9.58
N ILE A 90 -29.01 -1.72 9.30
CA ILE A 90 -28.04 -1.12 8.40
C ILE A 90 -28.06 -1.85 7.07
N LEU A 91 -28.04 -1.07 5.99
CA LEU A 91 -27.84 -1.53 4.62
C LEU A 91 -26.60 -0.86 4.04
N VAL A 92 -25.74 -1.64 3.41
CA VAL A 92 -24.57 -1.14 2.67
C VAL A 92 -24.70 -1.64 1.24
N HIS A 93 -24.92 -0.73 0.30
CA HIS A 93 -24.90 -1.00 -1.13
C HIS A 93 -23.48 -0.76 -1.62
N VAL A 94 -22.82 -1.81 -2.09
CA VAL A 94 -21.45 -1.75 -2.61
C VAL A 94 -21.49 -1.96 -4.11
N GLN A 95 -20.71 -1.14 -4.84
CA GLN A 95 -20.36 -1.39 -6.25
C GLN A 95 -18.84 -1.57 -6.34
N GLY A 96 -18.42 -2.74 -6.77
CA GLY A 96 -17.03 -3.18 -6.91
C GLY A 96 -16.39 -2.74 -8.22
N TYR A 97 -15.08 -2.49 -8.20
CA TYR A 97 -14.35 -2.15 -9.42
C TYR A 97 -13.47 -3.28 -9.94
N PHE A 98 -12.79 -4.00 -9.05
CA PHE A 98 -11.88 -5.09 -9.43
C PHE A 98 -12.52 -6.47 -9.23
N PRO A 99 -12.64 -7.28 -10.30
CA PRO A 99 -13.14 -8.64 -10.20
C PRO A 99 -12.29 -9.49 -9.23
N GLY A 100 -12.95 -10.32 -8.43
CA GLY A 100 -12.29 -11.25 -7.53
C GLY A 100 -11.72 -10.65 -6.24
N ILE A 101 -11.67 -9.32 -6.10
CA ILE A 101 -11.21 -8.64 -4.87
C ILE A 101 -12.17 -7.55 -4.37
N ASN A 102 -13.43 -7.61 -4.80
CA ASN A 102 -14.48 -6.64 -4.47
C ASN A 102 -15.25 -6.99 -3.18
N GLY A 103 -16.04 -6.04 -2.68
CA GLY A 103 -16.89 -6.18 -1.48
C GLY A 103 -16.40 -5.39 -0.27
N MET A 104 -16.83 -5.78 0.93
CA MET A 104 -16.33 -5.22 2.21
C MET A 104 -15.05 -5.92 2.65
N VAL A 105 -13.95 -5.56 2.00
CA VAL A 105 -12.74 -6.37 1.90
C VAL A 105 -11.94 -6.49 3.19
N ARG A 106 -11.73 -5.39 3.93
CA ARG A 106 -10.82 -5.37 5.11
C ARG A 106 -11.24 -4.39 6.16
N GLY A 107 -10.62 -4.51 7.34
CA GLY A 107 -10.74 -3.55 8.43
C GLY A 107 -11.86 -3.89 9.40
N ARG A 108 -11.93 -3.10 10.48
CA ARG A 108 -12.95 -3.26 11.52
C ARG A 108 -14.29 -2.72 11.04
N THR A 109 -15.36 -3.35 11.52
CA THR A 109 -16.73 -2.91 11.27
C THR A 109 -17.39 -2.73 12.63
N GLU A 110 -17.59 -1.48 13.04
CA GLU A 110 -18.03 -1.16 14.40
C GLU A 110 -18.81 0.15 14.44
N ILE A 111 -19.65 0.31 15.46
CA ILE A 111 -20.30 1.56 15.81
C ILE A 111 -19.73 1.98 17.16
N GLY A 112 -19.33 3.24 17.28
CA GLY A 112 -18.69 3.75 18.49
C GLY A 112 -18.58 5.28 18.50
N PRO A 113 -18.00 5.85 19.56
CA PRO A 113 -17.85 7.30 19.69
C PRO A 113 -17.04 7.90 18.53
N SER A 114 -17.60 8.93 17.88
CA SER A 114 -16.97 9.59 16.71
C SER A 114 -15.56 10.11 17.04
N SER A 115 -15.36 10.63 18.25
CA SER A 115 -14.07 11.16 18.71
C SER A 115 -12.99 10.08 18.83
N GLU A 116 -13.36 8.86 19.24
CA GLU A 116 -12.43 7.75 19.36
C GLU A 116 -12.03 7.23 17.98
N MET A 117 -13.01 7.09 17.07
CA MET A 117 -12.75 6.68 15.69
C MET A 117 -11.82 7.66 14.95
N ALA A 118 -12.04 8.97 15.12
CA ALA A 118 -11.18 10.00 14.54
C ALA A 118 -9.77 10.00 15.17
N ARG A 119 -9.66 9.68 16.46
CA ARG A 119 -8.37 9.55 17.13
C ARG A 119 -7.58 8.35 16.61
N THR A 120 -8.21 7.17 16.50
CA THR A 120 -7.53 5.96 16.03
C THR A 120 -6.98 6.10 14.62
N LEU A 121 -7.73 6.74 13.70
CA LEU A 121 -7.21 7.04 12.35
C LEU A 121 -5.98 7.96 12.40
N ARG A 122 -6.05 9.03 13.19
CA ARG A 122 -4.93 9.98 13.31
C ARG A 122 -3.70 9.35 13.95
N ASP A 123 -3.88 8.55 14.99
CA ASP A 123 -2.77 7.92 15.72
C ASP A 123 -2.02 6.91 14.81
N GLU A 124 -2.74 6.20 13.92
CA GLU A 124 -2.14 5.32 12.89
C GLU A 124 -1.29 6.12 11.88
N ASP A 125 -1.82 7.23 11.35
CA ASP A 125 -1.09 8.08 10.38
C ASP A 125 0.13 8.78 11.00
N TYR A 126 0.03 9.28 12.24
CA TYR A 126 1.15 9.98 12.90
C TYR A 126 2.35 9.08 13.16
N GLY A 127 2.11 7.80 13.51
CA GLY A 127 3.19 6.83 13.70
C GLY A 127 4.01 6.65 12.42
N GLU A 128 3.35 6.49 11.28
CA GLU A 128 4.02 6.36 9.98
C GLU A 128 4.79 7.65 9.61
N LEU A 129 4.20 8.83 9.82
CA LEU A 129 4.84 10.12 9.50
C LEU A 129 6.16 10.36 10.26
N ILE A 130 6.28 9.89 11.50
CA ILE A 130 7.52 9.98 12.28
C ILE A 130 8.63 9.17 11.60
N PHE A 131 8.34 7.92 11.20
CA PHE A 131 9.29 7.10 10.46
C PHE A 131 9.65 7.73 9.11
N LEU A 132 8.67 8.25 8.37
CA LEU A 132 8.91 8.92 7.09
C LEU A 132 9.81 10.16 7.24
N THR A 133 9.67 10.92 8.33
CA THR A 133 10.56 12.06 8.63
C THR A 133 12.00 11.58 8.88
N GLY A 134 12.18 10.49 9.61
CA GLY A 134 13.48 9.85 9.80
C GLY A 134 14.09 9.38 8.48
N TYR A 135 13.29 8.78 7.60
CA TYR A 135 13.72 8.34 6.28
C TYR A 135 14.08 9.51 5.38
N PHE A 136 13.27 10.55 5.35
CA PHE A 136 13.58 11.78 4.60
C PHE A 136 14.91 12.40 5.05
N THR A 137 15.17 12.41 6.36
CA THR A 137 16.43 12.88 6.93
C THR A 137 17.61 12.01 6.49
N ALA A 138 17.46 10.68 6.54
CA ALA A 138 18.48 9.75 6.03
C ALA A 138 18.74 9.97 4.53
N GLY A 139 17.70 10.07 3.70
CA GLY A 139 17.82 10.36 2.27
C GLY A 139 18.55 11.69 2.01
N SER A 140 18.24 12.72 2.81
CA SER A 140 18.92 14.02 2.77
C SER A 140 20.39 13.94 3.13
N TYR A 141 20.74 13.14 4.14
CA TYR A 141 22.13 12.88 4.51
C TYR A 141 22.91 12.21 3.37
N PHE A 142 22.36 11.16 2.75
CA PHE A 142 23.00 10.48 1.62
C PHE A 142 23.09 11.37 0.38
N LEU A 143 22.08 12.19 0.11
CA LEU A 143 22.16 13.20 -0.95
C LEU A 143 23.29 14.20 -0.68
N PHE A 144 23.41 14.68 0.55
CA PHE A 144 24.50 15.58 0.95
C PHE A 144 25.88 14.93 0.78
N LEU A 145 26.04 13.65 1.17
CA LEU A 145 27.27 12.90 0.95
C LEU A 145 27.62 12.81 -0.54
N PHE A 146 26.63 12.54 -1.40
CA PHE A 146 26.83 12.54 -2.85
C PHE A 146 27.25 13.92 -3.39
N LEU A 147 26.59 15.00 -2.96
CA LEU A 147 26.92 16.36 -3.39
C LEU A 147 28.37 16.72 -3.02
N ARG A 148 28.84 16.27 -1.86
CA ARG A 148 30.22 16.46 -1.39
C ARG A 148 31.22 15.52 -2.07
N ARG A 149 30.81 14.28 -2.39
CA ARG A 149 31.66 13.23 -2.99
C ARG A 149 30.93 12.57 -4.17
N ARG A 150 30.95 13.24 -5.33
CA ARG A 150 30.24 12.79 -6.54
C ARG A 150 30.73 11.46 -7.14
N GLN A 151 31.86 10.95 -6.67
CA GLN A 151 32.39 9.64 -7.08
C GLN A 151 31.51 8.48 -6.56
N ASN A 152 30.86 8.69 -5.41
CA ASN A 152 30.03 7.70 -4.72
C ASN A 152 28.58 7.74 -5.21
N ARG A 153 28.34 7.17 -6.40
CA ARG A 153 27.03 7.19 -7.08
C ARG A 153 25.96 6.40 -6.32
N GLU A 154 26.35 5.42 -5.51
CA GLU A 154 25.48 4.65 -4.63
C GLU A 154 24.69 5.55 -3.68
N ASN A 155 25.29 6.64 -3.19
CA ASN A 155 24.64 7.59 -2.29
C ASN A 155 23.50 8.35 -2.99
N LEU A 156 23.67 8.70 -4.27
CA LEU A 156 22.61 9.33 -5.07
C LEU A 156 21.45 8.35 -5.29
N LEU A 157 21.75 7.13 -5.71
CA LEU A 157 20.73 6.11 -5.96
C LEU A 157 19.93 5.78 -4.70
N PHE A 158 20.62 5.69 -3.56
CA PHE A 158 19.98 5.48 -2.28
C PHE A 158 19.09 6.66 -1.89
N ALA A 159 19.57 7.91 -2.02
CA ALA A 159 18.77 9.09 -1.73
C ALA A 159 17.50 9.17 -2.60
N LEU A 160 17.62 8.92 -3.91
CA LEU A 160 16.49 8.88 -4.83
C LEU A 160 15.48 7.79 -4.48
N PHE A 161 15.98 6.60 -4.12
CA PHE A 161 15.15 5.50 -3.65
C PHE A 161 14.39 5.90 -2.37
N ILE A 162 15.07 6.48 -1.38
CA ILE A 162 14.47 6.93 -0.12
C ILE A 162 13.41 8.01 -0.36
N TYR A 163 13.67 9.01 -1.19
CA TYR A 163 12.69 10.04 -1.48
C TYR A 163 11.47 9.51 -2.24
N GLY A 164 11.69 8.64 -3.24
CA GLY A 164 10.59 7.98 -3.92
C GLY A 164 9.77 7.11 -2.97
N PHE A 165 10.42 6.44 -2.01
CA PHE A 165 9.79 5.61 -1.00
C PHE A 165 8.94 6.46 -0.05
N VAL A 166 9.49 7.55 0.50
CA VAL A 166 8.77 8.51 1.35
C VAL A 166 7.56 9.07 0.61
N LEU A 167 7.74 9.54 -0.64
CA LEU A 167 6.66 10.07 -1.46
C LEU A 167 5.55 9.03 -1.68
N ARG A 168 5.93 7.79 -2.01
CA ARG A 168 4.98 6.70 -2.19
C ARG A 168 4.18 6.42 -0.92
N GLN A 169 4.82 6.40 0.26
CA GLN A 169 4.13 6.14 1.51
C GLN A 169 3.20 7.30 1.90
N LEU A 170 3.61 8.55 1.69
CA LEU A 170 2.73 9.71 1.88
C LEU A 170 1.45 9.60 1.02
N ILE A 171 1.59 9.19 -0.25
CA ILE A 171 0.46 8.97 -1.16
C ILE A 171 -0.46 7.82 -0.69
N ARG A 172 -0.01 6.92 0.18
CA ARG A 172 -0.82 5.80 0.68
C ARG A 172 -1.57 6.11 1.98
N THR A 173 -1.23 7.20 2.66
CA THR A 173 -1.92 7.67 3.87
C THR A 173 -3.35 8.16 3.56
N GLU A 174 -4.21 8.25 4.57
CA GLU A 174 -5.57 8.77 4.41
C GLU A 174 -5.59 10.29 4.09
N LEU A 175 -4.50 11.02 4.40
CA LEU A 175 -4.34 12.46 4.13
C LEU A 175 -4.56 12.83 2.67
N ARG A 176 -4.31 11.91 1.72
CA ARG A 176 -4.54 12.19 0.29
C ARG A 176 -5.99 12.56 -0.02
N PHE A 177 -6.95 12.04 0.75
CA PHE A 177 -8.38 12.25 0.53
C PHE A 177 -8.85 13.62 1.05
N GLU A 178 -7.99 14.37 1.73
CA GLU A 178 -8.22 15.75 2.15
C GLU A 178 -7.76 16.78 1.10
N THR A 179 -7.14 16.31 0.00
CA THR A 179 -6.64 17.16 -1.08
C THR A 179 -7.59 17.16 -2.29
N ASP A 180 -7.53 18.23 -3.09
CA ASP A 180 -8.30 18.34 -4.35
C ASP A 180 -7.71 17.52 -5.52
N ILE A 181 -6.67 16.72 -5.28
CA ILE A 181 -6.02 15.90 -6.30
C ILE A 181 -6.87 14.65 -6.56
N SER A 182 -7.09 14.32 -7.84
CA SER A 182 -7.92 13.17 -8.20
C SER A 182 -7.33 11.85 -7.70
N PHE A 183 -8.22 10.92 -7.31
CA PHE A 183 -7.84 9.58 -6.88
C PHE A 183 -7.01 8.84 -7.94
N LEU A 184 -7.39 8.96 -9.21
CA LEU A 184 -6.67 8.37 -10.34
C LEU A 184 -5.23 8.91 -10.42
N THR A 185 -5.00 10.20 -10.19
CA THR A 185 -3.67 10.80 -10.18
C THR A 185 -2.79 10.22 -9.08
N PHE A 186 -3.33 10.08 -7.86
CA PHE A 186 -2.60 9.42 -6.77
C PHE A 186 -2.25 7.97 -7.11
N LYS A 187 -3.18 7.23 -7.70
CA LYS A 187 -2.95 5.83 -8.09
C LYS A 187 -1.95 5.69 -9.22
N ARG A 188 -1.99 6.56 -10.22
CA ARG A 188 -0.97 6.64 -11.27
C ARG A 188 0.42 6.81 -10.65
N LEU A 189 0.58 7.80 -9.76
CA LEU A 189 1.85 8.07 -9.11
C LEU A 189 2.28 6.91 -8.19
N GLU A 190 1.35 6.31 -7.46
CA GLU A 190 1.62 5.14 -6.63
C GLU A 190 2.20 3.97 -7.45
N PHE A 191 1.57 3.60 -8.56
CA PHE A 191 2.01 2.50 -9.42
C PHE A 191 3.39 2.78 -10.05
N ILE A 192 3.57 3.97 -10.65
CA ILE A 192 4.85 4.40 -11.22
C ILE A 192 5.96 4.34 -10.18
N LEU A 193 5.72 4.90 -8.99
CA LEU A 193 6.72 4.86 -7.91
C LEU A 193 7.03 3.44 -7.48
N THR A 194 6.05 2.52 -7.37
CA THR A 194 6.39 1.12 -7.05
C THR A 194 7.34 0.53 -8.07
N TYR A 195 7.08 0.64 -9.37
CA TYR A 195 7.98 0.10 -10.39
C TYR A 195 9.38 0.71 -10.33
N LEU A 196 9.46 2.04 -10.26
CA LEU A 196 10.74 2.75 -10.24
C LEU A 196 11.53 2.51 -8.95
N LEU A 197 10.87 2.26 -7.82
CA LEU A 197 11.53 1.96 -6.55
C LEU A 197 12.26 0.62 -6.57
N PHE A 198 11.70 -0.43 -7.18
CA PHE A 198 12.41 -1.70 -7.35
C PHE A 198 13.63 -1.55 -8.27
N VAL A 199 13.51 -0.74 -9.32
CA VAL A 199 14.64 -0.38 -10.19
C VAL A 199 15.71 0.36 -9.41
N ALA A 200 15.35 1.43 -8.70
CA ALA A 200 16.28 2.24 -7.92
C ALA A 200 17.00 1.39 -6.85
N PHE A 201 16.28 0.51 -6.15
CA PHE A 201 16.85 -0.36 -5.13
C PHE A 201 17.84 -1.39 -5.70
N LEU A 202 17.49 -2.04 -6.82
CA LEU A 202 18.39 -2.96 -7.50
C LEU A 202 19.70 -2.27 -7.91
N TYR A 203 19.60 -1.10 -8.54
CA TYR A 203 20.78 -0.37 -9.01
C TYR A 203 21.59 0.23 -7.86
N PHE A 204 20.96 0.63 -6.75
CA PHE A 204 21.65 0.99 -5.52
C PHE A 204 22.57 -0.14 -5.05
N VAL A 205 22.03 -1.34 -4.85
CA VAL A 205 22.82 -2.50 -4.38
C VAL A 205 23.90 -2.89 -5.38
N ARG A 206 23.59 -2.86 -6.69
CA ARG A 206 24.58 -3.17 -7.74
C ARG A 206 25.74 -2.19 -7.78
N THR A 207 25.48 -0.91 -7.54
CA THR A 207 26.52 0.14 -7.53
C THR A 207 27.30 0.13 -6.22
N TYR A 208 26.67 -0.29 -5.12
CA TYR A 208 27.31 -0.37 -3.80
C TYR A 208 28.39 -1.46 -3.74
N PHE A 209 28.12 -2.65 -4.29
CA PHE A 209 29.09 -3.73 -4.35
C PHE A 209 29.79 -3.73 -5.72
N ASP A 210 30.90 -3.01 -5.85
CA ASP A 210 31.71 -3.06 -7.08
C ASP A 210 32.22 -4.49 -7.34
N TYR A 211 31.96 -5.05 -8.52
CA TYR A 211 32.39 -6.41 -8.89
C TYR A 211 33.43 -6.42 -10.02
N ARG A 212 34.34 -7.39 -9.98
CA ARG A 212 35.21 -7.70 -11.13
C ARG A 212 34.37 -8.25 -12.28
N LYS A 213 34.60 -7.73 -13.49
CA LYS A 213 33.92 -8.19 -14.71
C LYS A 213 34.19 -9.67 -14.96
N SER A 214 33.11 -10.45 -15.04
CA SER A 214 33.08 -11.87 -15.40
C SER A 214 31.88 -12.13 -16.32
N LEU A 215 31.86 -13.26 -17.03
CA LEU A 215 30.70 -13.63 -17.86
C LEU A 215 29.41 -13.67 -17.04
N ALA A 216 29.47 -14.21 -15.82
CA ALA A 216 28.31 -14.31 -14.93
C ALA A 216 27.79 -12.93 -14.46
N THR A 217 28.69 -11.97 -14.19
CA THR A 217 28.27 -10.60 -13.83
C THR A 217 27.67 -9.89 -15.03
N THR A 218 28.22 -10.06 -16.23
CA THR A 218 27.69 -9.47 -17.48
C THR A 218 26.29 -10.00 -17.82
N ILE A 219 26.07 -11.32 -17.70
CA ILE A 219 24.73 -11.90 -17.88
C ILE A 219 23.76 -11.32 -16.82
N GLY A 220 24.22 -11.19 -15.58
CA GLY A 220 23.46 -10.55 -14.52
C GLY A 220 23.14 -9.08 -14.79
N ASP A 221 24.06 -8.33 -15.40
CA ASP A 221 23.85 -6.92 -15.81
C ASP A 221 22.78 -6.84 -16.90
N ALA A 222 22.88 -7.68 -17.93
CA ALA A 222 21.90 -7.74 -19.01
C ALA A 222 20.50 -8.11 -18.49
N LEU A 223 20.41 -9.07 -17.57
CA LEU A 223 19.14 -9.45 -16.95
C LEU A 223 18.54 -8.32 -16.12
N SER A 224 19.34 -7.64 -15.28
CA SER A 224 18.87 -6.49 -14.51
C SER A 224 18.39 -5.36 -15.42
N ALA A 225 19.10 -5.07 -16.50
CA ALA A 225 18.71 -4.06 -17.48
C ALA A 225 17.41 -4.45 -18.19
N ALA A 226 17.24 -5.71 -18.60
CA ALA A 226 16.03 -6.21 -19.24
C ALA A 226 14.80 -6.09 -18.33
N VAL A 227 14.90 -6.58 -17.09
CA VAL A 227 13.81 -6.51 -16.12
C VAL A 227 13.47 -5.05 -15.76
N SER A 228 14.48 -4.20 -15.59
CA SER A 228 14.28 -2.78 -15.32
C SER A 228 13.64 -2.05 -16.52
N GLY A 229 14.03 -2.42 -17.74
CA GLY A 229 13.41 -1.90 -18.97
C GLY A 229 11.91 -2.22 -19.02
N ILE A 230 11.51 -3.43 -18.65
CA ILE A 230 10.08 -3.80 -18.56
C ILE A 230 9.38 -2.95 -17.49
N MET A 231 9.98 -2.75 -16.31
CA MET A 231 9.42 -1.90 -15.25
C MET A 231 9.19 -0.45 -15.70
N VAL A 232 10.14 0.10 -16.46
CA VAL A 232 10.01 1.44 -17.05
C VAL A 232 8.89 1.47 -18.10
N ILE A 233 8.79 0.45 -18.96
CA ILE A 233 7.69 0.33 -19.93
C ILE A 233 6.33 0.28 -19.23
N LEU A 234 6.20 -0.51 -18.14
CA LEU A 234 4.98 -0.57 -17.33
C LEU A 234 4.66 0.80 -16.71
N SER A 235 5.67 1.53 -16.23
CA SER A 235 5.51 2.87 -15.69
C SER A 235 5.02 3.88 -16.74
N VAL A 236 5.58 3.81 -17.95
CA VAL A 236 5.16 4.64 -19.10
C VAL A 236 3.73 4.29 -19.51
N HIS A 237 3.37 3.01 -19.55
CA HIS A 237 2.00 2.59 -19.83
C HIS A 237 1.01 3.19 -18.82
N VAL A 238 1.31 3.14 -17.52
CA VAL A 238 0.49 3.75 -16.45
C VAL A 238 0.40 5.27 -16.59
N LEU A 239 1.46 5.93 -17.08
CA LEU A 239 1.47 7.38 -17.28
C LEU A 239 0.46 7.83 -18.35
N PHE A 240 0.27 7.03 -19.41
CA PHE A 240 -0.51 7.39 -20.60
C PHE A 240 -1.86 6.69 -20.74
N SER A 241 -2.21 5.78 -19.83
CA SER A 241 -3.53 5.16 -19.80
C SER A 241 -4.34 5.64 -18.60
N ASP A 242 -5.65 5.39 -18.60
CA ASP A 242 -6.55 5.66 -17.47
C ASP A 242 -7.25 4.37 -16.97
N ASP A 243 -6.91 3.21 -17.55
CA ASP A 243 -7.52 1.93 -17.21
C ASP A 243 -6.80 1.23 -16.05
N MET A 244 -7.32 1.44 -14.85
CA MET A 244 -6.80 0.85 -13.64
C MET A 244 -6.93 -0.67 -13.59
N ARG A 245 -7.88 -1.29 -14.32
CA ARG A 245 -8.00 -2.76 -14.38
C ARG A 245 -6.83 -3.35 -15.14
N THR A 246 -6.45 -2.73 -16.26
CA THR A 246 -5.23 -3.12 -16.99
C THR A 246 -3.98 -2.92 -16.15
N TRP A 247 -3.86 -1.79 -15.42
CA TRP A 247 -2.72 -1.57 -14.51
C TRP A 247 -2.59 -2.66 -13.46
N TRP A 248 -3.70 -3.00 -12.81
CA TRP A 248 -3.74 -4.04 -11.78
C TRP A 248 -3.40 -5.41 -12.37
N THR A 249 -3.91 -5.73 -13.56
CA THR A 249 -3.65 -6.99 -14.26
C THR A 249 -2.16 -7.12 -14.61
N LEU A 250 -1.59 -6.09 -15.22
CA LEU A 250 -0.16 -6.04 -15.54
C LEU A 250 0.70 -6.08 -14.27
N GLN A 251 0.30 -5.39 -13.20
CA GLN A 251 0.98 -5.48 -11.91
C GLN A 251 0.94 -6.90 -11.36
N LYS A 252 -0.20 -7.58 -11.38
CA LYS A 252 -0.36 -8.94 -10.85
C LYS A 252 0.44 -9.98 -11.65
N TYR A 253 0.38 -9.94 -12.98
CA TYR A 253 0.96 -10.98 -13.83
C TYR A 253 2.37 -10.68 -14.35
N LEU A 254 2.80 -9.42 -14.40
CA LEU A 254 4.14 -9.02 -14.86
C LEU A 254 4.93 -8.31 -13.77
N GLY A 255 4.35 -7.27 -13.15
CA GLY A 255 5.03 -6.50 -12.10
C GLY A 255 5.48 -7.36 -10.91
N GLN A 256 4.55 -8.17 -10.38
CA GLN A 256 4.76 -9.01 -9.21
C GLN A 256 5.63 -10.26 -9.45
N PRO A 257 5.78 -10.79 -10.66
CA PRO A 257 6.87 -11.75 -10.89
C PRO A 257 8.23 -11.06 -11.00
N LEU A 258 8.29 -9.94 -11.70
CA LEU A 258 9.55 -9.27 -12.02
C LEU A 258 10.20 -8.60 -10.80
N TRP A 259 9.45 -7.96 -9.90
CA TRP A 259 9.99 -7.44 -8.64
C TRP A 259 10.62 -8.56 -7.77
N LEU A 260 10.10 -9.81 -7.79
CA LEU A 260 10.67 -10.96 -7.05
C LEU A 260 11.99 -11.38 -7.68
N VAL A 261 12.08 -11.37 -9.01
CA VAL A 261 13.34 -11.59 -9.73
C VAL A 261 14.38 -10.54 -9.32
N MET A 262 13.99 -9.27 -9.20
CA MET A 262 14.90 -8.20 -8.75
C MET A 262 15.33 -8.38 -7.29
N LEU A 263 14.40 -8.75 -6.39
CA LEU A 263 14.72 -9.06 -5.00
C LEU A 263 15.68 -10.24 -4.89
N LEU A 264 15.47 -11.30 -5.68
CA LEU A 264 16.38 -12.43 -5.73
C LEU A 264 17.78 -12.03 -6.22
N GLN A 265 17.86 -11.15 -7.23
CA GLN A 265 19.14 -10.59 -7.68
C GLN A 265 19.84 -9.83 -6.54
N VAL A 266 19.13 -8.96 -5.82
CA VAL A 266 19.66 -8.22 -4.67
C VAL A 266 20.23 -9.18 -3.61
N ILE A 267 19.50 -10.23 -3.25
CA ILE A 267 19.95 -11.23 -2.29
C ILE A 267 21.20 -11.96 -2.80
N ILE A 268 21.21 -12.40 -4.07
CA ILE A 268 22.37 -13.08 -4.66
C ILE A 268 23.61 -12.17 -4.63
N LEU A 269 23.46 -10.88 -4.92
CA LEU A 269 24.55 -9.90 -4.90
C LEU A 269 25.13 -9.74 -3.48
N GLN A 270 24.27 -9.57 -2.48
CA GLN A 270 24.67 -9.45 -1.08
C GLN A 270 25.33 -10.74 -0.56
N VAL A 271 24.75 -11.92 -0.85
CA VAL A 271 25.32 -13.22 -0.46
C VAL A 271 26.69 -13.45 -1.11
N ARG A 272 26.85 -13.09 -2.38
CA ARG A 272 28.16 -13.19 -3.07
C ARG A 272 29.19 -12.27 -2.42
N ALA A 273 28.83 -11.02 -2.13
CA ALA A 273 29.72 -10.07 -1.47
C ALA A 273 30.09 -10.52 -0.04
N ALA A 274 29.13 -11.03 0.72
CA ALA A 274 29.35 -11.57 2.07
C ALA A 274 30.29 -12.79 2.04
N ARG A 275 30.13 -13.70 1.07
CA ARG A 275 31.04 -14.84 0.86
C ARG A 275 32.46 -14.41 0.47
N GLN A 276 32.63 -13.23 -0.09
CA GLN A 276 33.93 -12.62 -0.39
C GLN A 276 34.53 -11.88 0.82
N GLY A 277 33.89 -11.94 1.99
CA GLY A 277 34.37 -11.35 3.23
C GLY A 277 33.93 -9.89 3.47
N ASN A 278 33.04 -9.34 2.63
CA ASN A 278 32.50 -8.00 2.83
C ASN A 278 31.48 -8.02 3.99
N ARG A 279 31.79 -7.33 5.10
CA ARG A 279 30.94 -7.27 6.30
C ARG A 279 29.69 -6.43 6.09
N ASP A 280 29.79 -5.35 5.34
CA ASP A 280 28.65 -4.47 5.01
C ASP A 280 27.56 -5.27 4.28
N ALA A 281 27.97 -6.21 3.41
CA ALA A 281 27.04 -7.12 2.74
C ALA A 281 26.27 -8.02 3.71
N LEU A 282 26.91 -8.46 4.81
CA LEU A 282 26.26 -9.27 5.84
C LEU A 282 25.25 -8.44 6.63
N TYR A 283 25.60 -7.21 7.01
CA TYR A 283 24.69 -6.30 7.71
C TYR A 283 23.49 -5.92 6.82
N MET A 284 23.73 -5.52 5.58
CA MET A 284 22.68 -5.23 4.60
C MET A 284 21.75 -6.43 4.39
N LEU A 285 22.29 -7.66 4.32
CA LEU A 285 21.48 -8.87 4.21
C LEU A 285 20.60 -9.11 5.44
N GLY A 286 21.14 -8.87 6.65
CA GLY A 286 20.37 -8.91 7.89
C GLY A 286 19.18 -7.93 7.87
N GLY A 287 19.44 -6.66 7.53
CA GLY A 287 18.39 -5.64 7.39
C GLY A 287 17.37 -6.01 6.31
N MET A 288 17.82 -6.57 5.18
CA MET A 288 16.96 -7.01 4.08
C MET A 288 16.00 -8.13 4.50
N ILE A 289 16.44 -9.08 5.32
CA ILE A 289 15.57 -10.15 5.83
C ILE A 289 14.41 -9.56 6.64
N PHE A 290 14.67 -8.58 7.52
CA PHE A 290 13.60 -7.88 8.23
C PHE A 290 12.64 -7.19 7.26
N VAL A 291 13.15 -6.43 6.29
CA VAL A 291 12.30 -5.79 5.27
C VAL A 291 11.43 -6.81 4.52
N MET A 292 11.97 -7.97 4.18
CA MET A 292 11.22 -9.05 3.52
C MET A 292 10.11 -9.59 4.41
N ILE A 293 10.31 -9.74 5.72
CA ILE A 293 9.26 -10.15 6.66
C ILE A 293 8.10 -9.15 6.62
N GLY A 294 8.39 -7.85 6.75
CA GLY A 294 7.38 -6.79 6.67
C GLY A 294 6.67 -6.77 5.32
N PHE A 295 7.41 -6.95 4.24
CA PHE A 295 6.88 -7.00 2.88
C PHE A 295 5.93 -8.18 2.63
N PHE A 296 6.32 -9.40 3.03
CA PHE A 296 5.46 -10.58 2.85
C PHE A 296 4.27 -10.54 3.79
N ALA A 297 4.40 -9.97 5.00
CA ALA A 297 3.27 -9.70 5.88
C ALA A 297 2.27 -8.74 5.20
N ASP A 298 2.74 -7.64 4.61
CA ASP A 298 1.90 -6.69 3.88
C ASP A 298 1.27 -7.31 2.63
N LEU A 299 1.98 -8.19 1.94
CA LEU A 299 1.44 -8.94 0.80
C LEU A 299 0.35 -9.92 1.24
N ALA A 300 0.53 -10.60 2.37
CA ALA A 300 -0.47 -11.48 2.96
C ALA A 300 -1.71 -10.70 3.42
N VAL A 301 -1.51 -9.53 4.05
CA VAL A 301 -2.59 -8.57 4.32
C VAL A 301 -3.25 -8.16 3.01
N SER A 302 -2.48 -7.84 1.97
CA SER A 302 -2.95 -7.41 0.65
C SER A 302 -3.72 -8.48 -0.15
N ASN A 303 -3.67 -9.74 0.28
CA ASN A 303 -4.47 -10.83 -0.30
C ASN A 303 -5.53 -11.36 0.69
N GLY A 304 -5.72 -10.70 1.84
CA GLY A 304 -6.75 -11.07 2.82
C GLY A 304 -6.39 -12.23 3.74
N TYR A 305 -5.16 -12.75 3.71
CA TYR A 305 -4.71 -13.81 4.62
C TYR A 305 -4.45 -13.33 6.05
N LEU A 306 -4.13 -12.05 6.23
CA LEU A 306 -3.86 -11.42 7.53
C LEU A 306 -4.67 -10.12 7.68
N ASN A 307 -5.06 -9.80 8.92
CA ASN A 307 -5.75 -8.56 9.26
C ASN A 307 -4.95 -7.79 10.33
N ILE A 308 -3.76 -7.34 9.94
CA ILE A 308 -2.85 -6.54 10.77
C ILE A 308 -2.51 -5.23 10.05
N PRO A 309 -2.09 -4.17 10.77
CA PRO A 309 -1.59 -2.95 10.15
C PRO A 309 -0.37 -3.23 9.26
N PRO A 310 -0.12 -2.41 8.21
CA PRO A 310 1.06 -2.54 7.37
C PRO A 310 2.35 -2.43 8.19
N LEU A 311 3.27 -3.37 7.99
CA LEU A 311 4.54 -3.48 8.70
C LEU A 311 5.74 -3.00 7.87
N PHE A 312 5.62 -2.96 6.54
CA PHE A 312 6.75 -2.67 5.66
C PHE A 312 7.41 -1.32 5.99
N SER A 313 6.62 -0.27 6.21
CA SER A 313 7.13 1.06 6.57
C SER A 313 7.98 1.05 7.83
N TYR A 314 7.64 0.24 8.84
CA TYR A 314 8.38 0.15 10.10
C TYR A 314 9.65 -0.69 9.95
N PHE A 315 9.55 -1.82 9.26
CA PHE A 315 10.65 -2.77 9.12
C PHE A 315 11.74 -2.23 8.18
N PHE A 316 11.39 -1.28 7.31
CA PHE A 316 12.35 -0.54 6.49
C PHE A 316 13.42 0.21 7.30
N ALA A 317 13.12 0.64 8.52
CA ALA A 317 14.12 1.25 9.41
C ALA A 317 15.31 0.32 9.67
N ALA A 318 15.07 -0.99 9.78
CA ALA A 318 16.13 -1.98 9.99
C ALA A 318 17.16 -1.99 8.85
N PHE A 319 16.71 -1.75 7.61
CA PHE A 319 17.60 -1.65 6.46
C PHE A 319 18.42 -0.36 6.45
N ILE A 320 17.86 0.75 6.91
CA ILE A 320 18.62 2.01 7.04
C ILE A 320 19.68 1.86 8.13
N PHE A 321 19.34 1.26 9.27
CA PHE A 321 20.32 1.03 10.34
C PHE A 321 21.42 0.06 9.93
N SER A 322 21.12 -0.94 9.10
CA SER A 322 22.15 -1.88 8.64
C SER A 322 23.19 -1.26 7.70
N LEU A 323 22.90 -0.09 7.10
CA LEU A 323 23.87 0.69 6.33
C LEU A 323 24.79 1.55 7.20
N ALA A 324 24.47 1.71 8.50
CA ALA A 324 25.25 2.51 9.43
C ALA A 324 26.17 1.68 10.34
N LEU A 325 26.09 0.34 10.27
CA LEU A 325 26.88 -0.63 11.05
C LEU A 325 28.14 -1.05 10.31
#